data_AF-A0A3D2VLS1-F1
#
_entry.id   AF-A0A3D2VLS1-F1
#
_cell.length_a   1.000
_cell.length_b   1.000
_cell.length_c   1.000
_cell.angle_alpha   90.00
_cell.angle_beta   90.00
_cell.angle_gamma   90.00
#
_symmetry.space_group_name_H-M   'P 1'
#
loop_
_entity.id
_entity.type
_entity.pdbx_description
1 polymer ?
#
loop_
_entity_poly.entity_id
_entity_poly.type
_entity_poly.pdbx_seq_one_letter_code
_entity_poly.pdbx_strand_id
1 'polypeptide(L)'
;MTDSSPEFHGAAAPAAADLPIATPSEQPGKSRAGRPLGRATVVGVTMLVVVGVCLLLPPLVFTSVVALLLVVGIWEVRAAFAEGGTTLPFGALLLAAVVLPLVAWSQGPEGLVAAFLC
;
A
#
# COMPACT_ATOMS: atom_id res chain seq x y z
N MET A 1 58.93 -43.62 -18.03
CA MET A 1 57.71 -44.40 -18.37
C MET A 1 57.37 -45.23 -17.14
N THR A 2 56.13 -45.11 -16.65
CA THR A 2 55.28 -46.14 -15.99
C THR A 2 55.97 -47.37 -15.38
N ASP A 3 55.68 -47.86 -14.16
CA ASP A 3 54.68 -47.53 -13.13
C ASP A 3 55.12 -48.24 -11.81
N SER A 4 54.47 -48.16 -10.64
CA SER A 4 53.16 -47.63 -10.23
C SER A 4 53.16 -47.19 -8.75
N SER A 5 52.02 -46.68 -8.25
CA SER A 5 51.72 -46.56 -6.81
C SER A 5 50.45 -47.36 -6.47
N PRO A 6 50.49 -48.30 -5.50
CA PRO A 6 49.29 -48.94 -4.96
C PRO A 6 48.85 -48.22 -3.68
N GLU A 7 48.19 -47.07 -3.82
CA GLU A 7 47.42 -46.45 -2.73
C GLU A 7 46.02 -47.11 -2.65
N PHE A 8 45.43 -47.08 -1.45
CA PHE A 8 44.14 -47.65 -1.02
C PHE A 8 44.16 -49.04 -0.36
N HIS A 9 44.81 -49.10 0.80
CA HIS A 9 44.29 -49.94 1.89
C HIS A 9 43.01 -49.32 2.44
N GLY A 10 41.94 -50.12 2.54
CA GLY A 10 40.63 -49.64 2.96
C GLY A 10 40.48 -49.50 4.47
N ALA A 11 39.59 -48.61 4.87
CA ALA A 11 38.85 -48.70 6.14
C ALA A 11 37.39 -48.36 5.83
N ALA A 12 36.50 -49.35 5.94
CA ALA A 12 35.09 -49.14 5.77
C ALA A 12 34.45 -48.63 7.07
N ALA A 13 33.48 -47.72 6.92
CA ALA A 13 32.48 -47.30 7.91
C ALA A 13 32.96 -46.39 9.07
N PRO A 14 32.04 -45.65 9.72
CA PRO A 14 30.59 -45.55 9.45
C PRO A 14 30.10 -44.14 9.09
N ALA A 15 28.90 -44.09 8.50
CA ALA A 15 27.92 -43.02 8.63
C ALA A 15 28.47 -41.61 8.86
N ALA A 16 28.92 -40.95 7.78
CA ALA A 16 28.86 -39.51 7.72
C ALA A 16 27.40 -39.12 7.99
N ALA A 17 27.17 -38.40 9.10
CA ALA A 17 25.85 -38.21 9.66
C ALA A 17 24.87 -37.62 8.64
N ASP A 18 23.58 -37.96 8.82
CA ASP A 18 22.46 -37.13 8.40
C ASP A 18 22.65 -35.72 8.99
N LEU A 19 23.43 -34.89 8.30
CA LEU A 19 23.32 -33.45 8.40
C LEU A 19 22.01 -33.13 7.69
N PRO A 20 20.96 -32.66 8.40
CA PRO A 20 19.78 -32.20 7.73
C PRO A 20 20.20 -31.01 6.88
N ILE A 21 20.37 -31.24 5.58
CA ILE A 21 20.35 -30.18 4.58
C ILE A 21 18.96 -29.59 4.72
N ALA A 22 18.87 -28.53 5.51
CA ALA A 22 17.73 -27.64 5.53
C ALA A 22 17.66 -27.05 4.13
N THR A 23 16.94 -27.73 3.25
CA THR A 23 16.41 -27.12 2.04
C THR A 23 15.71 -25.87 2.53
N PRO A 24 16.12 -24.67 2.08
CA PRO A 24 15.31 -23.48 2.31
C PRO A 24 13.95 -23.83 1.72
N SER A 25 12.95 -24.00 2.59
CA SER A 25 11.62 -24.27 2.12
C SER A 25 11.16 -22.98 1.47
N GLU A 26 11.31 -22.94 0.14
CA GLU A 26 10.74 -21.91 -0.70
C GLU A 26 9.22 -22.13 -0.70
N GLN A 27 8.61 -21.83 0.44
CA GLN A 27 7.20 -21.55 0.52
C GLN A 27 6.97 -20.42 -0.48
N PRO A 28 6.20 -20.64 -1.55
CA PRO A 28 5.82 -19.56 -2.43
C PRO A 28 4.99 -18.61 -1.56
N GLY A 29 5.60 -17.49 -1.14
CA GLY A 29 5.00 -16.56 -0.21
C GLY A 29 3.67 -16.12 -0.80
N LYS A 30 2.56 -16.65 -0.25
CA LYS A 30 1.27 -16.63 -0.94
C LYS A 30 0.84 -15.18 -1.09
N SER A 31 1.05 -14.63 -2.29
CA SER A 31 0.81 -13.22 -2.57
C SER A 31 -0.62 -12.88 -2.18
N ARG A 32 -0.75 -12.08 -1.12
CA ARG A 32 -2.05 -11.63 -0.59
C ARG A 32 -2.67 -10.50 -1.43
N ALA A 33 -2.12 -10.23 -2.62
CA ALA A 33 -2.64 -9.31 -3.65
C ALA A 33 -4.02 -9.73 -4.25
N GLY A 34 -4.82 -10.50 -3.50
CA GLY A 34 -6.17 -10.97 -3.84
C GLY A 34 -7.22 -10.67 -2.76
N ARG A 35 -6.92 -9.81 -1.77
CA ARG A 35 -7.96 -9.13 -0.97
C ARG A 35 -8.82 -8.31 -1.96
N PRO A 36 -10.17 -8.34 -1.91
CA PRO A 36 -10.99 -7.98 -3.07
C PRO A 36 -10.86 -6.51 -3.50
N LEU A 37 -10.16 -6.26 -4.62
CA LEU A 37 -10.09 -4.95 -5.28
C LEU A 37 -11.48 -4.37 -5.54
N GLY A 38 -12.46 -5.23 -5.82
CA GLY A 38 -13.86 -4.83 -6.02
C GLY A 38 -14.45 -4.06 -4.83
N ARG A 39 -13.99 -4.26 -3.58
CA ARG A 39 -14.43 -3.41 -2.45
C ARG A 39 -13.93 -1.97 -2.61
N ALA A 40 -12.66 -1.78 -2.95
CA ALA A 40 -12.10 -0.45 -3.20
C ALA A 40 -12.79 0.23 -4.40
N THR A 41 -13.04 -0.51 -5.48
CA THR A 41 -13.79 0.01 -6.65
C THR A 41 -15.21 0.42 -6.29
N VAL A 42 -15.94 -0.40 -5.50
CA VAL A 42 -17.30 -0.06 -5.05
C VAL A 42 -17.28 1.21 -4.20
N VAL A 43 -16.38 1.34 -3.23
CA VAL A 43 -16.26 2.56 -2.41
C VAL A 43 -15.95 3.78 -3.29
N GLY A 44 -14.99 3.68 -4.22
CA GLY A 44 -14.64 4.77 -5.13
C GLY A 44 -15.80 5.19 -6.04
N VAL A 45 -16.55 4.24 -6.60
CA VAL A 45 -17.74 4.53 -7.42
C VAL A 45 -18.86 5.14 -6.57
N THR A 46 -19.12 4.63 -5.36
CA THR A 46 -20.11 5.21 -4.46
C THR A 46 -19.74 6.64 -4.07
N MET A 47 -18.46 6.90 -3.74
CA MET A 47 -17.94 8.25 -3.48
C MET A 47 -18.16 9.18 -4.69
N LEU A 48 -17.80 8.74 -5.90
CA LEU A 48 -17.98 9.52 -7.13
C LEU A 48 -19.45 9.87 -7.39
N VAL A 49 -20.37 8.93 -7.19
CA VAL A 49 -21.82 9.17 -7.32
C VAL A 49 -22.32 10.16 -6.26
N VAL A 50 -21.84 10.05 -5.01
CA VAL A 50 -22.18 11.00 -3.94
C VAL A 50 -21.68 12.41 -4.26
N VAL A 51 -20.42 12.58 -4.72
CA VAL A 51 -19.92 13.88 -5.21
C VAL A 51 -20.79 14.41 -6.34
N GLY A 52 -21.10 13.55 -7.32
CA GLY A 52 -21.91 13.85 -8.50
C GLY A 52 -23.28 14.42 -8.14
N VAL A 53 -23.97 13.80 -7.19
CA VAL A 53 -25.25 14.31 -6.65
C VAL A 53 -25.05 15.58 -5.83
N CYS A 54 -23.95 15.71 -5.08
CA CYS A 54 -23.67 16.89 -4.27
C CYS A 54 -23.33 18.16 -5.06
N LEU A 55 -23.02 18.08 -6.35
CA LEU A 55 -22.92 19.26 -7.23
C LEU A 55 -24.24 20.03 -7.39
N LEU A 56 -25.37 19.41 -7.06
CA LEU A 56 -26.70 20.05 -7.06
C LEU A 56 -26.99 20.84 -5.77
N LEU A 57 -26.13 20.75 -4.75
CA LEU A 57 -26.31 21.41 -3.46
C LEU A 57 -25.59 22.77 -3.39
N PRO A 58 -25.95 23.64 -2.41
CA PRO A 58 -25.28 24.93 -2.22
C PRO A 58 -23.76 24.77 -2.06
N PRO A 59 -22.93 25.74 -2.55
CA PRO A 59 -21.47 25.61 -2.58
C PRO A 59 -20.83 25.25 -1.23
N LEU A 60 -21.36 25.79 -0.14
CA LEU A 60 -20.88 25.52 1.22
C LEU A 60 -21.10 24.06 1.66
N VAL A 61 -22.22 23.47 1.23
CA VAL A 61 -22.54 22.05 1.52
C VAL A 61 -21.68 21.15 0.63
N PHE A 62 -21.52 21.49 -0.65
CA PHE A 62 -20.62 20.76 -1.55
C PHE A 62 -19.19 20.67 -1.01
N THR A 63 -18.58 21.80 -0.62
CA THR A 63 -17.21 21.84 -0.07
C THR A 63 -17.06 20.97 1.19
N SER A 64 -18.03 21.03 2.10
CA SER A 64 -17.98 20.23 3.35
C SER A 64 -18.14 18.73 3.09
N VAL A 65 -18.99 18.33 2.13
CA VAL A 65 -19.06 16.93 1.69
C VAL A 65 -17.74 16.48 1.06
N VAL A 66 -17.18 17.25 0.12
CA VAL A 66 -15.90 16.91 -0.54
C VAL A 66 -14.78 16.72 0.49
N ALA A 67 -14.66 17.58 1.49
CA ALA A 67 -13.68 17.42 2.56
C ALA A 67 -13.87 16.11 3.36
N LEU A 68 -15.12 15.75 3.71
CA LEU A 68 -15.42 14.47 4.39
C LEU A 68 -15.09 13.26 3.52
N LEU A 69 -15.39 13.31 2.22
CA LEU A 69 -15.09 12.22 1.28
C LEU A 69 -13.58 12.05 1.09
N LEU A 70 -12.80 13.14 1.08
CA LEU A 70 -11.33 13.08 1.08
C LEU A 70 -10.78 12.44 2.37
N VAL A 71 -11.33 12.78 3.54
CA VAL A 71 -10.95 12.16 4.82
C VAL A 71 -11.22 10.65 4.82
N VAL A 72 -12.37 10.21 4.30
CA VAL A 72 -12.70 8.78 4.15
C VAL A 72 -11.77 8.10 3.13
N GLY A 73 -11.48 8.76 2.01
CA GLY A 73 -10.52 8.27 1.01
C GLY A 73 -9.13 8.06 1.60
N ILE A 74 -8.62 9.00 2.40
CA ILE A 74 -7.34 8.87 3.11
C ILE A 74 -7.40 7.74 4.14
N TRP A 75 -8.54 7.50 4.79
CA TRP A 75 -8.70 6.40 5.74
C TRP A 75 -8.58 5.03 5.05
N GLU A 76 -9.25 4.84 3.92
CA GLU A 76 -9.16 3.62 3.08
C GLU A 76 -7.75 3.43 2.52
N VAL A 77 -7.12 4.51 2.03
CA VAL A 77 -5.73 4.50 1.55
C VAL A 77 -4.78 4.10 2.68
N ARG A 78 -4.94 4.65 3.90
CA ARG A 78 -4.13 4.26 5.06
C ARG A 78 -4.34 2.79 5.43
N ALA A 79 -5.55 2.27 5.32
CA ALA A 79 -5.83 0.85 5.55
C ALA A 79 -5.12 -0.05 4.53
N ALA A 80 -5.13 0.31 3.25
CA ALA A 80 -4.40 -0.41 2.20
C ALA A 80 -2.87 -0.36 2.38
N PHE A 81 -2.31 0.81 2.71
CA PHE A 81 -0.86 0.95 2.94
C PHE A 81 -0.39 0.28 4.24
N ALA A 82 -1.25 0.14 5.25
CA ALA A 82 -0.95 -0.64 6.45
C ALA A 82 -0.73 -2.14 6.15
N GLU A 83 -1.41 -2.70 5.15
CA GLU A 83 -1.13 -4.07 4.67
C GLU A 83 0.25 -4.18 3.99
N GLY A 84 0.81 -3.06 3.48
CA GLY A 84 2.13 -2.96 2.85
C GLY A 84 3.27 -2.52 3.78
N GLY A 85 3.01 -2.27 5.07
CA GLY A 85 4.02 -1.87 6.05
C GLY A 85 4.53 -0.42 5.98
N THR A 86 3.98 0.41 5.08
CA THR A 86 4.38 1.82 4.93
C THR A 86 3.50 2.73 5.79
N THR A 87 4.13 3.57 6.62
CA THR A 87 3.44 4.59 7.41
C THR A 87 3.29 5.90 6.62
N LEU A 88 2.05 6.34 6.38
CA LEU A 88 1.77 7.65 5.80
C LEU A 88 1.66 8.71 6.91
N PRO A 89 2.06 9.98 6.65
CA PRO A 89 1.90 11.09 7.60
C PRO A 89 0.43 11.53 7.70
N PHE A 90 -0.41 10.68 8.30
CA PHE A 90 -1.88 10.79 8.28
C PHE A 90 -2.40 12.16 8.77
N GLY A 91 -1.76 12.78 9.77
CA GLY A 91 -2.12 14.13 10.22
C GLY A 91 -1.96 15.21 9.14
N ALA A 92 -0.89 15.14 8.34
CA ALA A 92 -0.67 16.06 7.22
C ALA A 92 -1.65 15.81 6.07
N LEU A 93 -1.96 14.54 5.76
CA LEU A 93 -2.98 14.21 4.75
C LEU A 93 -4.37 14.71 5.16
N LEU A 94 -4.77 14.52 6.43
CA LEU A 94 -6.05 15.04 6.95
C LEU A 94 -6.10 16.56 6.90
N LEU A 95 -5.02 17.24 7.29
CA LEU A 95 -4.94 18.70 7.24
C LEU A 95 -5.15 19.19 5.80
N ALA A 96 -4.42 18.63 4.83
CA ALA A 96 -4.54 18.99 3.42
C ALA A 96 -5.95 18.72 2.86
N ALA A 97 -6.57 17.59 3.22
CA ALA A 97 -7.93 17.23 2.79
C ALA A 97 -9.04 18.17 3.28
N VAL A 98 -8.81 18.91 4.38
CA VAL A 98 -9.76 19.91 4.89
C VAL A 98 -9.38 21.31 4.43
N VAL A 99 -8.10 21.67 4.47
CA VAL A 99 -7.62 23.02 4.13
C VAL A 99 -7.76 23.31 2.63
N LEU A 100 -7.38 22.38 1.74
CA LEU A 100 -7.39 22.66 0.30
C LEU A 100 -8.81 22.91 -0.26
N PRO A 101 -9.87 22.15 0.09
CA PRO A 101 -11.23 22.48 -0.32
C PRO A 101 -11.74 23.81 0.24
N LEU A 102 -11.38 24.17 1.48
CA LEU A 102 -11.78 25.44 2.10
C LEU A 102 -11.08 26.64 1.44
N VAL A 103 -9.80 26.51 1.09
CA VAL A 103 -9.06 27.51 0.30
C VAL A 103 -9.64 27.62 -1.11
N ALA A 104 -9.93 26.50 -1.78
CA ALA A 104 -10.55 26.48 -3.10
C ALA A 104 -11.92 27.19 -3.11
N TRP A 105 -12.72 27.01 -2.06
CA TRP A 105 -14.02 27.67 -1.91
C TRP A 105 -13.91 29.17 -1.62
N SER A 106 -12.93 29.59 -0.82
CA SER A 106 -12.79 30.99 -0.38
C SER A 106 -12.01 31.88 -1.35
N GLN A 107 -11.02 31.33 -2.05
CA GLN A 107 -10.06 32.06 -2.89
C GLN A 107 -10.04 31.59 -4.36
N GLY A 108 -10.84 30.59 -4.73
CA GLY A 108 -10.86 30.03 -6.07
C GLY A 108 -9.57 29.29 -6.46
N PRO A 109 -9.32 29.07 -7.77
CA PRO A 109 -8.16 28.34 -8.26
C PRO A 109 -6.81 28.98 -7.90
N GLU A 110 -6.75 30.31 -7.92
CA GLU A 110 -5.55 31.12 -7.63
C GLU A 110 -5.03 30.86 -6.21
N GLY A 111 -5.93 30.88 -5.21
CA GLY A 111 -5.57 30.58 -3.83
C GLY A 111 -5.16 29.12 -3.60
N LEU A 112 -5.65 28.20 -4.42
CA LEU A 112 -5.27 26.79 -4.39
C LEU A 112 -3.82 26.59 -4.85
N VAL A 113 -3.38 27.33 -5.87
CA VAL A 113 -1.97 27.37 -6.31
C VAL A 113 -1.10 28.00 -5.23
N ALA A 114 -1.52 29.12 -4.63
CA ALA A 114 -0.77 29.78 -3.55
C ALA A 114 -0.61 28.88 -2.32
N ALA A 115 -1.65 28.17 -1.90
CA ALA A 115 -1.62 27.26 -0.74
C ALA A 115 -0.94 25.90 -1.03
N PHE A 116 -0.62 25.59 -2.29
CA PHE A 116 0.19 24.42 -2.65
C PHE A 116 1.69 24.75 -2.74
N LEU A 117 2.04 26.01 -3.04
CA LEU A 117 3.42 26.47 -3.23
C LEU A 117 4.08 27.05 -1.95
N CYS A 118 3.32 27.26 -0.88
CA CYS A 118 3.73 27.91 0.36
C CYS A 118 3.60 26.97 1.57
#